data_AF-A0A537BDR9-F1
#
_entry.id   AF-A0A537BDR9-F1
#
_cell.length_a   1.000
_cell.length_b   1.000
_cell.length_c   1.000
_cell.angle_alpha   90.00
_cell.angle_beta   90.00
_cell.angle_gamma   90.00
#
_symmetry.space_group_name_H-M   'P 1'
#
loop_
_entity.id
_entity.type
_entity.pdbx_description
1 polymer ?
#
loop_
_entity_poly.entity_id
_entity_poly.type
_entity_poly.pdbx_seq_one_letter_code
_entity_poly.pdbx_strand_id
1 'polypeptide(L)'
;MKRVLAVVPTHLFGYPADVARLRKLNRDPGVTIVEDAAQAMGETREERKVGTLGDVSFFSLGRGKAFSVVEGGVVLTDRDDFAEGLNRFVSRLPRYGLLPLLNVIFKAAA
;
A
#
# COMPACT_ATOMS: atom_id res chain seq x y z
N MET A 1 18.20 -11.41 17.44
CA MET A 1 17.69 -10.45 16.43
C MET A 1 16.89 -11.22 15.40
N LYS A 2 15.69 -10.78 15.04
CA LYS A 2 14.98 -11.31 13.85
C LYS A 2 15.78 -10.92 12.60
N ARG A 3 16.06 -11.89 11.72
CA ARG A 3 16.89 -11.65 10.51
C ARG A 3 16.11 -10.93 9.41
N VAL A 4 14.80 -11.15 9.35
CA VAL A 4 13.88 -10.52 8.39
C VAL A 4 12.84 -9.74 9.19
N LEU A 5 12.59 -8.49 8.79
CA LEU A 5 11.57 -7.63 9.40
C LEU A 5 10.23 -7.76 8.69
N ALA A 6 10.27 -7.71 7.36
CA ALA A 6 9.08 -7.75 6.53
C ALA A 6 9.38 -8.36 5.15
N VAL A 7 8.33 -8.80 4.47
CA VAL A 7 8.33 -9.22 3.08
C VAL A 7 7.32 -8.37 2.31
N VAL A 8 7.70 -7.91 1.13
CA VAL A 8 6.87 -7.01 0.31
C VAL A 8 6.49 -7.69 -1.01
N PRO A 9 5.41 -8.50 -1.06
CA PRO A 9 4.91 -9.01 -2.33
C PRO A 9 4.30 -7.88 -3.19
N THR A 10 4.67 -7.85 -4.47
CA THR A 10 4.13 -6.88 -5.43
C THR A 10 3.07 -7.52 -6.34
N HIS A 11 1.89 -6.93 -6.39
CA HIS A 11 0.81 -7.31 -7.31
C HIS A 11 1.03 -6.65 -8.69
N LEU A 12 2.07 -7.12 -9.38
CA LEU A 12 2.60 -6.47 -10.57
C LEU A 12 1.64 -6.57 -11.76
N PHE A 13 1.47 -5.47 -12.49
CA PHE A 13 0.60 -5.37 -13.67
C PHE A 13 -0.85 -5.80 -13.42
N GLY A 14 -1.35 -5.65 -12.19
CA GLY A 14 -2.68 -6.11 -11.81
C GLY A 14 -2.76 -7.60 -11.52
N TYR A 15 -1.68 -8.37 -11.65
CA TYR A 15 -1.66 -9.79 -11.31
C TYR A 15 -1.39 -9.98 -9.81
N PRO A 16 -2.34 -10.53 -9.03
CA PRO A 16 -2.13 -10.62 -7.60
C PRO A 16 -1.06 -11.66 -7.24
N ALA A 17 -0.08 -11.27 -6.43
CA ALA A 17 0.90 -12.18 -5.84
C ALA A 17 0.25 -13.25 -4.93
N ASP A 18 0.94 -14.39 -4.75
CA ASP A 18 0.48 -15.49 -3.90
C ASP A 18 0.82 -15.28 -2.43
N VAL A 19 0.10 -14.33 -1.81
CA VAL A 19 0.32 -13.97 -0.41
C VAL A 19 0.03 -15.13 0.53
N ALA A 20 -0.98 -15.97 0.23
CA ALA A 20 -1.31 -17.15 1.01
C ALA A 20 -0.15 -18.17 1.03
N ARG A 21 0.46 -18.45 -0.13
CA ARG A 21 1.65 -19.29 -0.20
C ARG A 21 2.84 -18.66 0.52
N LEU A 22 3.02 -17.34 0.40
CA LEU A 22 4.08 -16.61 1.10
C LEU A 22 3.94 -16.76 2.62
N ARG A 23 2.71 -16.60 3.14
CA ARG A 23 2.37 -16.84 4.57
C ARG A 23 2.70 -18.27 5.00
N LYS A 24 2.44 -19.27 4.16
CA LYS A 24 2.76 -20.68 4.47
C LYS A 24 4.26 -20.95 4.51
N LEU A 25 5.03 -20.30 3.64
CA LEU A 25 6.50 -20.43 3.58
C LEU A 25 7.16 -19.69 4.75
N ASN A 26 6.63 -18.52 5.10
CA ASN A 26 7.12 -17.74 6.22
C ASN A 26 6.49 -18.21 7.55
N ARG A 27 7.18 -19.12 8.23
CA ARG A 27 6.72 -19.67 9.53
C ARG A 27 6.95 -18.75 10.72
N ASP A 28 7.66 -17.63 10.56
CA ASP A 28 7.83 -16.64 11.62
C ASP A 28 6.63 -15.67 11.59
N PRO A 29 5.68 -15.77 12.57
CA PRO A 29 4.54 -14.85 12.65
C PRO A 29 4.98 -13.41 12.96
N GLY A 30 6.24 -13.24 13.33
CA GLY A 30 6.87 -11.98 13.63
C GLY A 30 7.39 -11.21 12.42
N VAL A 31 7.33 -11.76 11.21
CA VAL A 31 7.68 -11.09 9.95
C VAL A 31 6.41 -10.53 9.32
N THR A 32 6.40 -9.22 9.08
CA THR A 32 5.24 -8.51 8.51
C THR A 32 5.15 -8.75 7.00
N ILE A 33 3.94 -8.95 6.47
CA ILE A 33 3.68 -8.93 5.03
C ILE A 33 3.08 -7.57 4.65
N VAL A 34 3.80 -6.83 3.81
CA VAL A 34 3.38 -5.53 3.26
C VAL A 34 2.98 -5.73 1.81
N GLU A 35 1.70 -5.68 1.47
CA GLU A 35 1.29 -5.75 0.07
C GLU A 35 1.63 -4.46 -0.67
N ASP A 36 2.46 -4.56 -1.71
CA ASP A 36 2.55 -3.52 -2.74
C ASP A 36 1.45 -3.76 -3.77
N ALA A 37 0.31 -3.11 -3.53
CA ALA A 37 -0.89 -3.17 -4.35
C ALA A 37 -0.97 -1.98 -5.33
N ALA A 38 0.14 -1.28 -5.59
CA ALA A 38 0.16 -0.04 -6.36
C ALA A 38 -0.34 -0.17 -7.80
N GLN A 39 -0.50 -1.38 -8.35
CA GLN A 39 -0.98 -1.64 -9.71
C GLN A 39 -2.19 -2.59 -9.76
N ALA A 40 -2.80 -2.91 -8.61
CA ALA A 40 -3.83 -3.94 -8.52
C ALA A 40 -5.07 -3.51 -7.72
N MET A 41 -5.38 -2.20 -7.70
CA MET A 41 -6.62 -1.72 -7.10
C MET A 41 -7.83 -2.29 -7.85
N GLY A 42 -8.76 -2.88 -7.10
CA GLY A 42 -10.00 -3.49 -7.64
C GLY A 42 -9.91 -5.01 -7.79
N GLU A 43 -8.71 -5.56 -7.88
CA GLU A 43 -8.45 -6.98 -8.10
C GLU A 43 -8.78 -7.85 -6.89
N THR A 44 -8.93 -9.15 -7.15
CA THR A 44 -9.21 -10.17 -6.14
C THR A 44 -8.34 -11.40 -6.33
N ARG A 45 -8.02 -12.07 -5.23
CA ARG A 45 -7.43 -13.41 -5.24
C ARG A 45 -8.10 -14.24 -4.16
N GLU A 46 -8.52 -15.45 -4.51
CA GLU A 46 -9.23 -16.36 -3.60
C GLU A 46 -10.43 -15.66 -2.92
N GLU A 47 -11.24 -14.95 -3.72
CA GLU A 47 -12.43 -14.18 -3.29
C GLU A 47 -12.16 -13.00 -2.33
N ARG A 48 -10.90 -12.78 -1.95
CA ARG A 48 -10.48 -11.65 -1.12
C ARG A 48 -9.92 -10.54 -1.99
N LYS A 49 -10.20 -9.29 -1.60
CA LYS A 49 -9.69 -8.09 -2.29
C LYS A 49 -8.19 -7.95 -2.08
N VAL A 50 -7.46 -7.64 -3.15
CA VAL A 50 -6.05 -7.25 -3.04
C VAL A 50 -5.92 -6.04 -2.12
N GLY A 51 -4.86 -6.01 -1.32
CA GLY A 51 -4.66 -5.01 -0.27
C GLY A 51 -5.26 -5.40 1.08
N THR A 52 -5.87 -6.59 1.18
CA THR A 52 -6.37 -7.17 2.44
C THR A 52 -5.73 -8.52 2.77
N LEU A 53 -4.80 -9.00 1.94
CA LEU A 53 -4.24 -10.34 2.03
C LEU A 53 -3.08 -10.43 3.04
N GLY A 54 -2.34 -9.33 3.21
CA GLY A 54 -1.22 -9.17 4.13
C GLY A 54 -1.63 -8.51 5.45
N ASP A 55 -0.64 -7.97 6.17
CA ASP A 55 -0.86 -7.27 7.45
C ASP A 55 -1.08 -5.76 7.26
N VAL A 56 -0.51 -5.21 6.18
CA VAL A 56 -0.66 -3.83 5.74
C VAL A 56 -0.48 -3.79 4.23
N SER A 57 -1.12 -2.87 3.56
CA SER A 57 -0.99 -2.69 2.11
C SER A 57 -0.92 -1.23 1.74
N PHE A 58 -0.45 -0.94 0.54
CA PHE A 58 -0.56 0.39 -0.04
C PHE A 58 -0.96 0.37 -1.51
N PHE A 59 -1.68 1.42 -1.89
CA PHE A 59 -2.03 1.73 -3.25
C PHE A 59 -1.38 3.05 -3.67
N SER A 60 -0.97 3.11 -4.94
CA SER A 60 -0.60 4.37 -5.58
C SER A 60 -1.82 4.92 -6.29
N LEU A 61 -2.04 6.22 -6.12
CA LEU A 61 -3.06 6.98 -6.84
C LEU A 61 -2.44 7.95 -7.84
N GLY A 62 -1.20 7.70 -8.26
CA GLY A 62 -0.49 8.51 -9.25
C GLY A 62 -1.12 8.46 -10.64
N ARG A 63 -0.65 9.30 -11.55
CA ARG A 63 -1.03 9.21 -12.98
C ARG A 63 -0.72 7.81 -13.55
N GLY A 64 -1.60 7.31 -14.40
CA GLY A 64 -1.46 5.99 -15.05
C GLY A 64 -1.82 4.79 -14.15
N LYS A 65 -2.35 5.03 -12.94
CA LYS A 65 -2.91 3.98 -12.07
C LYS A 65 -4.38 3.73 -12.40
N ALA A 66 -4.88 2.53 -12.07
CA ALA A 66 -6.27 2.12 -12.32
C ALA A 66 -7.29 3.10 -11.73
N PHE A 67 -7.01 3.62 -10.53
CA PHE A 67 -7.71 4.75 -9.93
C PHE A 67 -6.67 5.82 -9.58
N SER A 68 -6.83 7.03 -10.11
CA SER A 68 -5.84 8.10 -10.02
C SER A 68 -6.45 9.37 -9.46
N VAL A 69 -5.70 10.04 -8.59
CA VAL A 69 -5.94 11.43 -8.16
C VAL A 69 -4.76 12.32 -8.51
N VAL A 70 -4.06 11.99 -9.61
CA VAL A 70 -2.83 12.64 -10.11
C VAL A 70 -1.61 12.31 -9.25
N GLU A 71 -1.67 12.56 -7.96
CA GLU A 71 -0.62 12.23 -6.98
C GLU A 71 -1.25 11.76 -5.67
N GLY A 72 -0.64 10.75 -5.05
CA GLY A 72 -1.03 10.31 -3.72
C GLY A 72 -0.99 8.80 -3.58
N GLY A 73 -1.47 8.35 -2.43
CA GLY A 73 -1.54 6.95 -2.08
C GLY A 73 -2.47 6.73 -0.90
N VAL A 74 -2.82 5.46 -0.69
CA VAL A 74 -3.64 5.02 0.44
C VAL A 74 -2.94 3.83 1.07
N VAL A 75 -2.86 3.82 2.39
CA VAL A 75 -2.42 2.66 3.17
C VAL A 75 -3.64 2.03 3.80
N LEU A 76 -3.77 0.70 3.71
CA LEU A 76 -4.82 -0.05 4.39
C LEU A 76 -4.20 -1.03 5.38
N THR A 77 -4.87 -1.23 6.51
CA THR A 77 -4.54 -2.27 7.49
C THR A 77 -5.78 -2.54 8.36
N ASP A 78 -5.93 -3.76 8.82
CA ASP A 78 -6.89 -4.19 9.84
C ASP A 78 -6.26 -4.28 11.23
N ARG A 79 -4.96 -3.99 11.34
CA ARG A 79 -4.21 -4.06 12.59
C ARG A 79 -4.16 -2.73 13.30
N ASP A 80 -4.69 -2.71 14.52
CA ASP A 80 -4.72 -1.51 15.38
C ASP A 80 -3.32 -0.95 15.63
N ASP A 81 -2.31 -1.80 15.84
CA ASP A 81 -0.94 -1.36 16.12
C ASP A 81 -0.30 -0.64 14.92
N PHE A 82 -0.56 -1.11 13.70
CA PHE A 82 -0.17 -0.40 12.48
C PHE A 82 -0.99 0.88 12.29
N ALA A 83 -2.30 0.83 12.47
CA ALA A 83 -3.17 1.99 12.32
C ALA A 83 -2.75 3.14 13.25
N GLU A 84 -2.48 2.86 14.53
CA GLU A 84 -1.96 3.84 15.48
C GLU A 84 -0.60 4.39 15.05
N GLY A 85 0.32 3.52 14.64
CA GLY A 85 1.65 3.93 14.16
C GLY A 85 1.60 4.84 12.94
N LEU A 86 0.77 4.48 11.96
CA LEU A 86 0.52 5.25 10.75
C LEU A 86 -0.11 6.60 11.08
N ASN A 87 -1.14 6.65 11.94
CA ASN A 87 -1.77 7.90 12.37
C ASN A 87 -0.77 8.83 13.06
N ARG A 88 0.08 8.30 13.96
CA ARG A 88 1.16 9.09 14.57
C ARG A 88 2.13 9.63 13.53
N PHE A 89 2.52 8.81 12.56
CA PHE A 89 3.42 9.25 11.48
C PHE A 89 2.77 10.34 10.61
N VAL A 90 1.56 10.11 10.13
CA VAL A 90 0.79 11.04 9.27
C VAL A 90 0.53 12.36 9.97
N SER A 91 0.23 12.36 11.27
CA SER A 91 -0.01 13.59 12.05
C SER A 91 1.19 14.55 12.09
N ARG A 92 2.40 14.04 11.81
CA ARG A 92 3.65 14.81 11.79
C ARG A 92 4.03 15.27 10.38
N LEU A 93 3.34 14.81 9.35
CA LEU A 93 3.62 15.21 7.98
C LEU A 93 3.25 16.69 7.78
N PRO A 94 4.06 17.44 7.03
CA PRO A 94 3.74 18.82 6.70
C PRO A 94 2.45 18.86 5.87
N ARG A 95 1.62 19.87 6.10
CA ARG A 95 0.48 20.15 5.21
C ARG A 95 1.02 20.58 3.84
N TYR A 96 0.27 20.27 2.79
CA TYR A 96 0.58 20.76 1.45
C TYR A 96 0.58 22.30 1.44
N GLY A 97 1.73 22.87 1.10
CA GLY A 97 1.84 24.29 0.82
C GLY A 97 1.21 24.65 -0.52
N LEU A 98 1.06 25.95 -0.78
CA LEU A 98 0.48 26.45 -2.03
C LEU A 98 1.27 26.02 -3.27
N LEU A 99 2.61 26.05 -3.22
CA LEU A 99 3.45 25.68 -4.36
C LEU A 99 3.30 24.19 -4.76
N PRO A 100 3.41 23.21 -3.85
CA PRO A 100 3.08 21.82 -4.15
C PRO A 100 1.66 21.63 -4.71
N LEU A 101 0.67 22.36 -4.18
CA LEU A 101 -0.70 22.27 -4.66
C LEU A 101 -0.84 22.76 -6.11
N LEU A 102 -0.25 23.90 -6.45
CA LEU A 102 -0.24 24.42 -7.82
C LEU A 102 0.42 23.43 -8.78
N ASN A 103 1.53 22.80 -8.35
CA ASN A 103 2.19 21.76 -9.14
C ASN A 103 1.27 20.56 -9.43
N VAL A 104 0.48 20.09 -8.46
CA VAL A 104 -0.52 19.03 -8.68
C VAL A 104 -1.58 19.47 -9.70
N ILE A 105 -2.06 20.72 -9.61
CA ILE A 105 -3.04 21.26 -10.57
C ILE A 105 -2.45 21.30 -11.99
N PHE A 106 -1.22 21.79 -12.16
CA PHE A 106 -0.56 21.79 -13.47
C PHE A 106 -0.38 20.36 -14.01
N LYS A 107 0.02 19.41 -13.17
CA LYS A 107 0.12 18.00 -13.55
C LYS A 107 -1.21 17.36 -13.91
N ALA A 108 -2.32 17.86 -13.38
CA ALA A 108 -3.67 17.41 -13.72
C ALA A 108 -4.13 17.93 -15.08
N ALA A 109 -3.68 19.14 -15.47
CA ALA A 109 -4.07 19.83 -16.69
C ALA A 109 -3.23 19.46 -17.93
N ALA A 110 -2.04 18.91 -17.72
CA ALA A 110 -1.15 18.36 -18.76
C ALA A 110 -1.36 16.86 -18.94
#